data_AF-A0A6J4XB02-F1
#
_entry.id   AF-A0A6J4XB02-F1
#
_cell.length_a   1.000
_cell.length_b   1.000
_cell.length_c   1.000
_cell.angle_alpha   90.00
_cell.angle_beta   90.00
_cell.angle_gamma   90.00
#
_symmetry.space_group_name_H-M   'P 1'
#
loop_
_entity.id
_entity.type
_entity.pdbx_description
1 polymer ?
#
loop_
_entity_poly.entity_id
_entity_poly.type
_entity_poly.pdbx_seq_one_letter_code
_entity_poly.pdbx_strand_id
1 'polypeptide(L)'
;MSLTYKNKNYFKKIITLSIISLIIGHMSLRIYFSNYFINSFSIATILLIMYFQFVTNREVFGFILVIFICSMFRFGVSNGGLFNIIGFFIAPLLYLSRRNNDDPKMQNNPLNFFIIIFILSNIFGWAIKNTMPTRDMIYGIISLFGMIFIFIITSKVEITKERLNLFIRVLVVISIYMFFVNINQEFNIFKTRTPLLWGSDIQSRHSFSTFGDSELFGEYGLLTFVFLYPLLLSKLTKYDLNLNENIVTLGLIISLLHIIMSGSRSVVLILVFILTIFSLFSHLSGTRVINKHFNIFPYAILALPLIIILNMFFKYDYILSRFSKINFTKMNIENVITGQEINRKYAFSFALDRISSETWFVGYGWGTTKSNGKAWFKNPLIRKLRADYHSLYLSLPMLFGWFGATSFVMIILNILYNLIKIIIKNKFNYNYIVLVTFSLILLIISFLFNQYKINSMRWPQYFMLVWVWLGLANAVINTYKQSSSNRLEY
;
A
#
# COMPACT_ATOMS: atom_id res chain seq x y z
N MET A 1 -30.59 -6.08 -2.54
CA MET A 1 -30.72 -6.85 -1.27
C MET A 1 -29.68 -6.28 -0.29
N SER A 2 -30.09 -5.33 0.55
CA SER A 2 -29.18 -4.55 1.40
C SER A 2 -28.67 -5.41 2.57
N LEU A 3 -27.38 -5.71 2.57
CA LEU A 3 -26.68 -6.27 3.74
C LEU A 3 -26.55 -5.20 4.84
N THR A 4 -27.68 -4.83 5.44
CA THR A 4 -27.77 -4.18 6.75
C THR A 4 -27.58 -5.21 7.87
N TYR A 5 -26.60 -6.11 7.73
CA TYR A 5 -26.22 -7.02 8.81
C TYR A 5 -25.27 -6.29 9.76
N LYS A 6 -25.73 -6.08 11.00
CA LYS A 6 -25.02 -5.48 12.15
C LYS A 6 -23.50 -5.54 12.01
N ASN A 7 -22.91 -4.39 11.65
CA ASN A 7 -21.50 -4.14 11.31
C ASN A 7 -20.48 -4.89 12.20
N LYS A 8 -20.81 -5.14 13.48
CA LYS A 8 -19.96 -5.91 14.41
C LYS A 8 -19.73 -7.37 14.00
N ASN A 9 -20.76 -8.09 13.54
CA ASN A 9 -20.60 -9.52 13.17
C ASN A 9 -19.79 -9.66 11.88
N TYR A 10 -19.99 -8.73 10.94
CA TYR A 10 -19.26 -8.72 9.69
C TYR A 10 -17.77 -8.39 9.90
N PHE A 11 -17.45 -7.38 10.72
CA PHE A 11 -16.08 -7.08 11.11
C PHE A 11 -15.36 -8.29 11.72
N LYS A 12 -16.00 -8.98 12.67
CA LYS A 12 -15.46 -10.20 13.27
C LYS A 12 -15.20 -11.28 12.22
N LYS A 13 -16.17 -11.54 11.31
CA LYS A 13 -16.02 -12.50 10.20
C LYS A 13 -14.76 -12.21 9.37
N ILE A 14 -14.54 -10.95 8.98
CA ILE A 14 -13.36 -10.56 8.18
C ILE A 14 -12.05 -10.81 8.93
N ILE A 15 -11.96 -10.42 10.20
CA ILE A 15 -10.76 -10.66 11.02
C ILE A 15 -10.51 -12.16 11.20
N THR A 16 -11.54 -12.94 11.54
CA THR A 16 -11.43 -14.39 11.73
C THR A 16 -10.99 -15.09 10.44
N LEU A 17 -11.59 -14.76 9.29
CA LEU A 17 -11.19 -15.35 8.00
C LEU A 17 -9.75 -14.98 7.63
N SER A 18 -9.32 -13.75 7.94
CA SER A 18 -7.94 -13.32 7.71
C SER A 18 -6.96 -14.12 8.59
N ILE A 19 -7.26 -14.30 9.88
CA ILE A 19 -6.44 -15.09 10.81
C ILE A 19 -6.36 -16.55 10.34
N ILE A 20 -7.48 -17.18 10.00
CA ILE A 20 -7.50 -18.55 9.47
C ILE A 20 -6.65 -18.66 8.21
N SER A 21 -6.79 -17.72 7.28
CA SER A 21 -6.03 -17.71 6.02
C SER A 21 -4.53 -17.51 6.24
N LEU A 22 -4.15 -16.72 7.26
CA LEU A 22 -2.76 -16.51 7.66
C LEU A 22 -2.16 -17.75 8.32
N ILE A 23 -2.92 -18.44 9.18
CA ILE A 23 -2.49 -19.70 9.82
C ILE A 23 -2.31 -20.79 8.76
N ILE A 24 -3.29 -21.00 7.88
CA ILE A 24 -3.17 -21.96 6.78
C ILE A 24 -2.06 -21.54 5.82
N GLY A 25 -1.91 -20.23 5.56
CA GLY A 25 -0.84 -19.68 4.74
C GLY A 25 0.55 -20.01 5.28
N HIS A 26 0.70 -20.20 6.60
CA HIS A 26 1.95 -20.67 7.20
C HIS A 26 2.37 -22.06 6.71
N MET A 27 1.40 -22.94 6.45
CA MET A 27 1.66 -24.26 5.88
C MET A 27 2.14 -24.23 4.42
N SER A 28 2.03 -23.08 3.74
CA SER A 28 2.54 -22.88 2.37
C SER A 28 4.03 -22.49 2.30
N LEU A 29 4.66 -22.26 3.46
CA LEU A 29 6.04 -21.81 3.55
C LEU A 29 7.00 -23.00 3.59
N ARG A 30 7.75 -23.19 2.51
CA ARG A 30 8.77 -24.25 2.38
C ARG A 30 9.83 -24.28 3.48
N ILE A 31 10.09 -23.14 4.13
CA ILE A 31 11.05 -23.04 5.23
C ILE A 31 10.58 -23.86 6.45
N TYR A 32 9.26 -23.97 6.64
CA TYR A 32 8.66 -24.72 7.76
C TYR A 32 8.13 -26.09 7.31
N PHE A 33 7.55 -26.15 6.10
CA PHE A 33 6.97 -27.37 5.55
C PHE A 33 7.59 -27.65 4.18
N SER A 34 8.64 -28.48 4.14
CA SER A 34 9.36 -28.81 2.91
C SER A 34 8.52 -29.61 1.91
N ASN A 35 7.50 -30.33 2.40
CA ASN A 35 6.64 -31.19 1.59
C ASN A 35 5.78 -30.37 0.61
N TYR A 36 5.91 -30.67 -0.69
CA TYR A 36 5.15 -29.99 -1.75
C TYR A 36 3.63 -30.21 -1.65
N PHE A 37 3.21 -31.39 -1.20
CA PHE A 37 1.79 -31.73 -1.03
C PHE A 37 1.13 -30.85 0.03
N ILE A 38 1.77 -30.68 1.19
CA ILE A 38 1.28 -29.80 2.28
C ILE A 38 1.17 -28.35 1.79
N ASN A 39 2.20 -27.87 1.10
CA ASN A 39 2.21 -26.52 0.54
C ASN A 39 1.05 -26.31 -0.45
N SER A 40 0.82 -27.28 -1.34
CA SER A 40 -0.25 -27.20 -2.35
C SER A 40 -1.64 -27.32 -1.72
N PHE A 41 -1.80 -28.23 -0.76
CA PHE A 41 -3.03 -28.41 -0.01
C PHE A 41 -3.44 -27.16 0.76
N SER A 42 -2.47 -26.46 1.38
CA SER A 42 -2.74 -25.20 2.09
C SER A 42 -3.27 -24.10 1.15
N ILE A 43 -2.67 -23.95 -0.04
CA ILE A 43 -3.14 -23.01 -1.06
C ILE A 43 -4.54 -23.38 -1.52
N ALA A 44 -4.79 -24.66 -1.83
CA ALA A 44 -6.10 -25.16 -2.24
C ALA A 44 -7.16 -24.92 -1.16
N THR A 45 -6.82 -25.12 0.11
CA THR A 45 -7.71 -24.87 1.24
C THR A 45 -8.07 -23.39 1.36
N ILE A 46 -7.09 -22.47 1.22
CA ILE A 46 -7.39 -21.03 1.22
C ILE A 46 -8.29 -20.68 0.04
N LEU A 47 -8.00 -21.18 -1.17
CA LEU A 47 -8.84 -20.95 -2.35
C LEU A 47 -10.28 -21.41 -2.13
N LEU A 48 -10.47 -22.61 -1.55
CA LEU A 48 -11.77 -23.18 -1.25
C LEU A 48 -12.54 -22.34 -0.21
N ILE A 49 -11.88 -21.91 0.86
CA ILE A 49 -12.47 -21.01 1.86
C ILE A 49 -12.89 -19.69 1.19
N MET A 50 -12.01 -19.05 0.41
CA MET A 50 -12.32 -17.79 -0.26
C MET A 50 -13.47 -17.94 -1.26
N TYR A 51 -13.50 -19.05 -2.01
CA TYR A 51 -14.56 -19.35 -2.95
C TYR A 51 -15.92 -19.47 -2.25
N PHE A 52 -16.04 -20.32 -1.24
CA PHE A 52 -17.31 -20.54 -0.53
C PHE A 52 -17.73 -19.37 0.36
N GLN A 53 -16.80 -18.53 0.82
CA GLN A 53 -17.15 -17.38 1.66
C GLN A 53 -17.49 -16.14 0.85
N PHE A 54 -16.84 -15.93 -0.29
CA PHE A 54 -16.96 -14.69 -1.04
C PHE A 54 -17.55 -14.86 -2.43
N VAL A 55 -17.20 -15.91 -3.19
CA VAL A 55 -17.69 -16.09 -4.56
C VAL A 55 -19.15 -16.49 -4.58
N THR A 56 -19.52 -17.51 -3.81
CA THR A 56 -20.90 -18.00 -3.69
C THR A 56 -21.83 -16.94 -3.09
N ASN A 57 -21.36 -16.22 -2.07
CA ASN A 57 -22.11 -15.15 -1.39
C ASN A 57 -22.03 -13.80 -2.09
N ARG A 58 -21.22 -13.68 -3.17
CA ARG A 58 -20.97 -12.43 -3.92
C ARG A 58 -20.44 -11.27 -3.06
N GLU A 59 -19.70 -11.59 -2.00
CA GLU A 59 -19.17 -10.62 -1.02
C GLU A 59 -17.80 -10.06 -1.43
N VAL A 60 -17.78 -9.21 -2.46
CA VAL A 60 -16.50 -8.67 -3.00
C VAL A 60 -15.75 -7.77 -2.02
N PHE A 61 -16.43 -6.89 -1.29
CA PHE A 61 -15.76 -5.99 -0.35
C PHE A 61 -15.10 -6.76 0.81
N GLY A 62 -15.76 -7.81 1.30
CA GLY A 62 -15.18 -8.69 2.32
C GLY A 62 -13.91 -9.38 1.83
N PHE A 63 -13.92 -9.90 0.60
CA PHE A 63 -12.72 -10.49 -0.01
C PHE A 63 -11.57 -9.49 -0.12
N ILE A 64 -11.85 -8.25 -0.56
CA ILE A 64 -10.85 -7.19 -0.65
C ILE A 64 -10.23 -6.90 0.72
N LEU A 65 -11.03 -6.83 1.79
CA LEU A 65 -10.52 -6.60 3.14
C LEU A 65 -9.63 -7.75 3.63
N VAL A 66 -10.00 -9.01 3.33
CA VAL A 66 -9.16 -10.16 3.69
C VAL A 66 -7.86 -10.15 2.92
N ILE A 67 -7.88 -9.90 1.60
CA ILE A 67 -6.67 -9.75 0.79
C ILE A 67 -5.81 -8.60 1.28
N PHE A 68 -6.41 -7.47 1.66
CA PHE A 68 -5.71 -6.32 2.22
C PHE A 68 -4.99 -6.68 3.53
N ILE A 69 -5.67 -7.30 4.50
CA ILE A 69 -5.05 -7.73 5.76
C ILE A 69 -3.93 -8.73 5.50
N CYS A 70 -4.22 -9.77 4.71
CA CYS A 70 -3.29 -10.84 4.44
C CYS A 70 -2.03 -10.40 3.66
N SER A 71 -2.15 -9.37 2.82
CA SER A 71 -1.03 -8.80 2.06
C SER A 71 -0.08 -7.93 2.91
N MET A 72 -0.44 -7.64 4.18
CA MET A 72 0.49 -7.03 5.15
C MET A 72 1.59 -8.00 5.61
N PHE A 73 1.46 -9.28 5.29
CA PHE A 73 2.34 -10.35 5.74
C PHE A 73 3.12 -10.98 4.58
N ARG A 74 4.39 -11.30 4.83
CA ARG A 74 5.32 -11.84 3.81
C ARG A 74 5.16 -13.35 3.56
N PHE A 75 4.00 -13.77 3.05
CA PHE A 75 3.76 -15.17 2.67
C PHE A 75 4.08 -15.46 1.20
N GLY A 76 4.99 -16.39 0.92
CA GLY A 76 5.26 -16.85 -0.45
C GLY A 76 5.96 -15.81 -1.35
N VAL A 77 6.69 -14.87 -0.76
CA VAL A 77 7.33 -13.74 -1.47
C VAL A 77 8.19 -14.19 -2.65
N SER A 78 8.97 -15.27 -2.49
CA SER A 78 9.85 -15.79 -3.56
C SER A 78 9.11 -16.23 -4.81
N ASN A 79 7.81 -16.53 -4.70
CA ASN A 79 6.98 -17.03 -5.79
C ASN A 79 5.94 -15.98 -6.23
N GLY A 80 6.22 -14.69 -6.02
CA GLY A 80 5.31 -13.60 -6.39
C GLY A 80 4.21 -13.31 -5.37
N GLY A 81 4.25 -13.94 -4.19
CA GLY A 81 3.36 -13.66 -3.07
C GLY A 81 2.08 -14.50 -3.06
N LEU A 82 1.83 -15.19 -1.94
CA LEU A 82 0.70 -16.10 -1.75
C LEU A 82 -0.64 -15.42 -2.07
N PHE A 83 -0.90 -14.26 -1.47
CA PHE A 83 -2.18 -13.57 -1.63
C PHE A 83 -2.35 -12.90 -3.00
N ASN A 84 -1.27 -12.69 -3.75
CA ASN A 84 -1.34 -12.31 -5.16
C ASN A 84 -1.83 -13.49 -6.00
N ILE A 85 -1.34 -14.71 -5.71
CA ILE A 85 -1.82 -15.95 -6.35
C ILE A 85 -3.29 -16.21 -6.00
N ILE A 86 -3.69 -16.03 -4.73
CA ILE A 86 -5.11 -16.14 -4.34
C ILE A 86 -5.96 -15.11 -5.09
N GLY A 87 -5.48 -13.87 -5.19
CA GLY A 87 -6.11 -12.82 -5.99
C GLY A 87 -6.31 -13.22 -7.45
N PHE A 88 -5.31 -13.85 -8.08
CA PHE A 88 -5.39 -14.31 -9.47
C PHE A 88 -6.54 -15.28 -9.72
N PHE A 89 -6.76 -16.26 -8.82
CA PHE A 89 -7.80 -17.26 -9.01
C PHE A 89 -9.19 -16.77 -8.58
N ILE A 90 -9.29 -16.02 -7.47
CA ILE A 90 -10.59 -15.67 -6.88
C ILE A 90 -11.17 -14.38 -7.46
N ALA A 91 -10.35 -13.37 -7.76
CA ALA A 91 -10.85 -12.07 -8.22
C ALA A 91 -11.61 -12.15 -9.56
N PRO A 92 -11.17 -12.92 -10.58
CA PRO A 92 -11.95 -13.11 -11.81
C PRO A 92 -13.28 -13.82 -11.55
N LEU A 93 -13.31 -14.84 -10.69
CA LEU A 93 -14.54 -15.55 -10.34
C LEU A 93 -15.54 -14.64 -9.63
N LEU A 94 -15.07 -13.78 -8.72
CA LEU A 94 -15.89 -12.75 -8.08
C LEU A 94 -16.42 -11.71 -9.08
N TYR A 95 -15.58 -11.36 -10.05
CA TYR A 95 -15.99 -10.45 -11.12
C TYR A 95 -17.12 -11.06 -11.95
N LEU A 96 -17.00 -12.32 -12.33
CA LEU A 96 -18.00 -13.04 -13.13
C LEU A 96 -19.27 -13.38 -12.34
N SER A 97 -19.18 -13.59 -11.02
CA SER A 97 -20.35 -13.93 -10.20
C SER A 97 -21.28 -12.73 -9.95
N ARG A 98 -20.83 -11.51 -10.24
CA ARG A 98 -21.63 -10.28 -10.17
C ARG A 98 -22.52 -10.15 -11.40
N ARG A 99 -23.84 -10.22 -11.20
CA ARG A 99 -24.85 -10.09 -12.26
C ARG A 99 -25.15 -8.60 -12.53
N ASN A 100 -24.51 -8.06 -13.56
CA ASN A 100 -24.68 -6.83 -14.38
C ASN A 100 -25.45 -5.55 -13.99
N ASN A 101 -26.23 -5.40 -12.90
CA ASN A 101 -27.15 -4.23 -12.84
C ASN A 101 -26.81 -3.07 -11.89
N ASP A 102 -26.05 -3.25 -10.80
CA ASP A 102 -25.92 -2.19 -9.78
C ASP A 102 -24.49 -1.68 -9.53
N ASP A 103 -23.48 -2.25 -10.18
CA ASP A 103 -22.09 -1.85 -9.94
C ASP A 103 -21.71 -0.56 -10.70
N PRO A 104 -20.94 0.34 -10.08
CA PRO A 104 -20.37 1.49 -10.77
C PRO A 104 -19.59 1.04 -12.01
N LYS A 105 -20.04 1.42 -13.21
CA LYS A 105 -19.31 1.13 -14.45
C LYS A 105 -17.97 1.88 -14.41
N MET A 106 -16.87 1.18 -14.71
CA MET A 106 -15.58 1.81 -14.99
C MET A 106 -15.66 2.58 -16.31
N GLN A 107 -16.19 3.80 -16.27
CA GLN A 107 -16.24 4.72 -17.41
C GLN A 107 -15.09 5.72 -17.31
N ASN A 108 -13.85 5.22 -17.34
CA ASN A 108 -12.66 6.05 -17.39
C ASN A 108 -11.74 5.56 -18.51
N ASN A 109 -12.06 5.96 -19.75
CA ASN A 109 -11.34 5.53 -20.96
C ASN A 109 -9.81 5.74 -20.85
N PRO A 110 -9.30 6.87 -20.34
CA PRO A 110 -7.86 7.04 -20.10
C PRO A 110 -7.25 6.00 -19.16
N LEU A 111 -7.93 5.67 -18.06
CA LEU A 111 -7.43 4.69 -17.09
C LEU A 111 -7.31 3.29 -17.71
N ASN A 112 -8.35 2.87 -18.43
CA ASN A 112 -8.37 1.58 -19.11
C ASN A 112 -7.27 1.49 -20.17
N PHE A 113 -7.06 2.57 -20.93
CA PHE A 113 -5.99 2.67 -21.92
C PHE A 113 -4.61 2.48 -21.28
N PHE A 114 -4.31 3.16 -20.18
CA PHE A 114 -3.03 2.98 -19.48
C PHE A 114 -2.87 1.56 -18.90
N ILE A 115 -3.94 0.96 -18.37
CA ILE A 115 -3.89 -0.44 -17.90
C ILE A 115 -3.56 -1.40 -19.05
N ILE A 116 -4.17 -1.21 -20.22
CA ILE A 116 -3.88 -2.02 -21.41
C ILE A 116 -2.42 -1.87 -21.83
N ILE A 117 -1.89 -0.64 -21.94
CA ILE A 117 -0.47 -0.41 -22.26
C ILE A 117 0.42 -1.10 -21.22
N PHE A 118 0.08 -0.99 -19.94
CA PHE A 118 0.84 -1.60 -18.86
C PHE A 118 0.89 -3.13 -18.99
N ILE A 119 -0.24 -3.76 -19.30
CA ILE A 119 -0.34 -5.21 -19.54
C ILE A 119 0.48 -5.60 -20.77
N LEU A 120 0.28 -4.91 -21.91
CA LEU A 120 1.00 -5.20 -23.14
C LEU A 120 2.52 -5.08 -22.96
N SER A 121 2.99 -4.06 -22.25
CA SER A 121 4.41 -3.88 -21.96
C SER A 121 5.00 -5.05 -21.16
N ASN A 122 4.23 -5.63 -20.24
CA ASN A 122 4.63 -6.84 -19.51
C ASN A 122 4.64 -8.08 -20.41
N ILE A 123 3.63 -8.26 -21.25
CA ILE A 123 3.55 -9.38 -22.21
C ILE A 123 4.76 -9.36 -23.15
N PHE A 124 5.09 -8.20 -23.73
CA PHE A 124 6.28 -8.04 -24.55
C PHE A 124 7.56 -8.30 -23.76
N GLY A 125 7.62 -7.85 -22.50
CA GLY A 125 8.76 -8.12 -21.64
C GLY A 125 8.99 -9.61 -21.39
N TRP A 126 7.93 -10.36 -21.10
CA TRP A 126 8.01 -11.81 -20.93
C TRP A 126 8.39 -12.54 -22.21
N ALA A 127 7.81 -12.15 -23.35
CA ALA A 127 8.03 -12.81 -24.63
C ALA A 127 9.43 -12.56 -25.22
N ILE A 128 9.96 -11.34 -25.05
CA ILE A 128 11.15 -10.89 -25.79
C ILE A 128 12.39 -10.83 -24.89
N LYS A 129 12.26 -10.38 -23.64
CA LYS A 129 13.41 -9.97 -22.82
C LYS A 129 13.65 -10.88 -21.60
N ASN A 130 12.61 -11.52 -21.08
CA ASN A 130 12.72 -12.31 -19.87
C ASN A 130 13.48 -13.63 -20.13
N THR A 131 14.61 -13.79 -19.44
CA THR A 131 15.48 -14.97 -19.55
C THR A 131 15.40 -15.88 -18.32
N MET A 132 14.32 -15.79 -17.55
CA MET A 132 14.10 -16.65 -16.38
C MET A 132 13.50 -18.00 -16.75
N PRO A 133 13.72 -19.04 -15.93
CA PRO A 133 13.04 -20.32 -16.10
C PRO A 133 11.52 -20.14 -16.17
N THR A 134 10.86 -20.94 -17.00
CA THR A 134 9.41 -20.87 -17.26
C THR A 134 8.58 -20.83 -15.98
N ARG A 135 8.99 -21.59 -14.95
CA ARG A 135 8.34 -21.59 -13.64
C ARG A 135 8.35 -20.21 -12.96
N ASP A 136 9.49 -19.53 -12.94
CA ASP A 136 9.62 -18.20 -12.34
C ASP A 136 8.80 -17.16 -13.13
N MET A 137 8.76 -17.30 -14.45
CA MET A 137 7.95 -16.47 -15.33
C MET A 137 6.45 -16.65 -15.05
N ILE A 138 5.96 -17.91 -14.97
CA ILE A 138 4.55 -18.22 -14.69
C ILE A 138 4.11 -17.64 -13.33
N TYR A 139 4.90 -17.80 -12.27
CA TYR A 139 4.58 -17.17 -10.98
C TYR A 139 4.57 -15.65 -11.05
N GLY A 140 5.46 -15.06 -11.85
CA GLY A 140 5.44 -13.63 -12.19
C GLY A 140 4.13 -13.20 -12.82
N ILE A 141 3.73 -13.87 -13.90
CA ILE A 141 2.48 -13.63 -14.63
C ILE A 141 1.27 -13.70 -13.68
N ILE A 142 1.16 -14.81 -12.93
CA ILE A 142 0.08 -15.03 -11.95
C ILE A 142 0.05 -13.91 -10.91
N SER A 143 1.21 -13.53 -10.36
CA SER A 143 1.32 -12.46 -9.38
C SER A 143 0.85 -11.11 -9.94
N LEU A 144 1.29 -10.74 -11.15
CA LEU A 144 0.91 -9.48 -11.80
C LEU A 144 -0.58 -9.42 -12.06
N PHE A 145 -1.13 -10.44 -12.72
CA PHE A 145 -2.55 -10.48 -13.02
C PHE A 145 -3.41 -10.57 -11.76
N GLY A 146 -2.93 -11.23 -10.70
CA GLY A 146 -3.56 -11.18 -9.39
C GLY A 146 -3.72 -9.74 -8.87
N MET A 147 -2.66 -8.94 -8.95
CA MET A 147 -2.71 -7.52 -8.55
C MET A 147 -3.65 -6.69 -9.44
N ILE A 148 -3.61 -6.90 -10.76
CA ILE A 148 -4.48 -6.19 -11.71
C ILE A 148 -5.95 -6.57 -11.50
N PHE A 149 -6.28 -7.84 -11.29
CA PHE A 149 -7.65 -8.27 -11.04
C PHE A 149 -8.17 -7.71 -9.71
N ILE A 150 -7.34 -7.70 -8.66
CA ILE A 150 -7.70 -7.06 -7.38
C ILE A 150 -7.98 -5.57 -7.58
N PHE A 151 -7.15 -4.86 -8.33
CA PHE A 151 -7.40 -3.45 -8.68
C PHE A 151 -8.75 -3.28 -9.40
N ILE A 152 -9.01 -4.09 -10.43
CA ILE A 152 -10.25 -4.01 -11.23
C ILE A 152 -11.48 -4.23 -10.34
N ILE A 153 -11.52 -5.29 -9.54
CA ILE A 153 -12.69 -5.56 -8.69
C ILE A 153 -12.84 -4.49 -7.60
N THR A 154 -11.74 -4.01 -7.03
CA THR A 154 -11.76 -2.99 -5.98
C THR A 154 -12.30 -1.69 -6.53
N SER A 155 -11.90 -1.31 -7.75
CA SER A 155 -12.34 -0.09 -8.41
C SER A 155 -13.84 -0.04 -8.76
N LYS A 156 -14.51 -1.20 -8.75
CA LYS A 156 -15.94 -1.37 -9.01
C LYS A 156 -16.76 -1.56 -7.73
N VAL A 157 -16.18 -1.36 -6.56
CA VAL A 157 -16.93 -1.36 -5.31
C VAL A 157 -17.56 0.01 -5.08
N GLU A 158 -18.85 0.04 -4.78
CA GLU A 158 -19.48 1.25 -4.27
C GLU A 158 -18.99 1.56 -2.84
N ILE A 159 -18.51 2.78 -2.60
CA ILE A 159 -17.98 3.20 -1.30
C ILE A 159 -19.10 3.82 -0.47
N THR A 160 -19.82 2.96 0.28
CA THR A 160 -20.83 3.40 1.25
C THR A 160 -20.19 3.81 2.59
N LYS A 161 -20.96 4.51 3.42
CA LYS A 161 -20.56 4.91 4.78
C LYS A 161 -20.14 3.71 5.64
N GLU A 162 -20.89 2.61 5.56
CA GLU A 162 -20.66 1.38 6.32
C GLU A 162 -19.38 0.68 5.88
N ARG A 163 -19.15 0.59 4.56
CA ARG A 163 -17.94 -0.02 3.99
C ARG A 163 -16.69 0.76 4.39
N LEU A 164 -16.76 2.08 4.35
CA LEU A 164 -15.68 2.94 4.77
C LEU A 164 -15.41 2.86 6.27
N ASN A 165 -16.46 2.85 7.11
CA ASN A 165 -16.35 2.63 8.54
C ASN A 165 -15.65 1.29 8.85
N LEU A 166 -16.07 0.22 8.16
CA LEU A 166 -15.47 -1.10 8.27
C LEU A 166 -13.99 -1.10 7.85
N PHE A 167 -13.66 -0.48 6.72
CA PHE A 167 -12.28 -0.38 6.23
C PHE A 167 -11.38 0.35 7.23
N ILE A 168 -11.84 1.47 7.80
CA ILE A 168 -11.09 2.24 8.80
C ILE A 168 -10.86 1.40 10.07
N ARG A 169 -11.87 0.66 10.55
CA ARG A 169 -11.68 -0.26 11.69
C ARG A 169 -10.66 -1.35 11.39
N VAL A 170 -10.73 -1.96 10.21
CA VAL A 170 -9.74 -2.96 9.75
C VAL A 170 -8.35 -2.34 9.72
N LEU A 171 -8.20 -1.14 9.15
CA LEU A 171 -6.95 -0.40 9.06
C LEU A 171 -6.32 -0.13 10.43
N VAL A 172 -7.13 0.28 11.42
CA VAL A 172 -6.66 0.52 12.79
C VAL A 172 -6.29 -0.80 13.48
N VAL A 173 -7.10 -1.84 13.34
CA VAL A 173 -6.85 -3.15 13.99
C VAL A 173 -5.60 -3.82 13.45
N ILE A 174 -5.38 -3.79 12.13
CA ILE A 174 -4.14 -4.33 11.57
C ILE A 174 -2.93 -3.48 11.97
N SER A 175 -3.09 -2.16 12.12
CA SER A 175 -2.03 -1.31 12.64
C SER A 175 -1.66 -1.65 14.08
N ILE A 176 -2.66 -1.90 14.95
CA ILE A 176 -2.45 -2.38 16.32
C ILE A 176 -1.67 -3.70 16.31
N TYR A 177 -2.07 -4.65 15.45
CA TYR A 177 -1.36 -5.92 15.33
C TYR A 177 0.10 -5.74 14.92
N MET A 178 0.36 -4.90 13.90
CA MET A 178 1.71 -4.58 13.45
C MET A 178 2.56 -3.94 14.53
N PHE A 179 1.95 -3.11 15.38
CA PHE A 179 2.61 -2.54 16.56
C PHE A 179 2.98 -3.62 17.58
N PHE A 180 2.11 -4.59 17.85
CA PHE A 180 2.46 -5.74 18.70
C PHE A 180 3.62 -6.58 18.13
N VAL A 181 3.63 -6.83 16.82
CA VAL A 181 4.75 -7.50 16.15
C VAL A 181 6.04 -6.71 16.33
N ASN A 182 5.97 -5.38 16.26
CA ASN A 182 7.11 -4.50 16.47
C ASN A 182 7.64 -4.57 17.91
N ILE A 183 6.76 -4.49 18.91
CA ILE A 183 7.12 -4.72 20.33
C ILE A 183 7.80 -6.09 20.49
N ASN A 184 7.26 -7.14 19.85
CA ASN A 184 7.86 -8.46 19.90
C ASN A 184 9.28 -8.49 19.29
N GLN A 185 9.51 -7.77 18.18
CA GLN A 185 10.82 -7.66 17.55
C GLN A 185 11.83 -6.93 18.44
N GLU A 186 11.43 -5.85 19.09
CA GLU A 186 12.32 -5.03 19.94
C GLU A 186 12.68 -5.74 21.25
N PHE A 187 11.67 -6.27 21.94
CA PHE A 187 11.85 -6.87 23.27
C PHE A 187 12.08 -8.38 23.24
N ASN A 188 12.00 -9.00 22.06
CA ASN A 188 12.14 -10.44 21.87
C ASN A 188 11.24 -11.29 22.79
N ILE A 189 10.00 -10.85 23.00
CA ILE A 189 9.05 -11.50 23.92
C ILE A 189 8.83 -12.97 23.51
N PHE A 190 8.65 -13.20 22.21
CA PHE A 190 8.49 -14.52 21.60
C PHE A 190 9.55 -14.74 20.52
N LYS A 191 10.45 -15.71 20.77
CA LYS A 191 11.46 -16.18 19.82
C LYS A 191 10.84 -17.09 18.76
N THR A 192 10.23 -16.50 17.73
CA THR A 192 9.66 -17.27 16.60
C THR A 192 10.19 -16.73 15.28
N ARG A 193 10.40 -17.55 14.26
CA ARG A 193 10.78 -17.01 12.92
C ARG A 193 9.59 -16.67 12.03
N THR A 194 8.38 -16.85 12.55
CA THR A 194 7.16 -16.85 11.72
C THR A 194 6.89 -15.46 11.13
N PRO A 195 6.36 -15.36 9.90
CA PRO A 195 5.95 -14.07 9.34
C PRO A 195 4.83 -13.36 10.11
N LEU A 196 4.17 -14.06 11.04
CA LEU A 196 3.09 -13.52 11.88
C LEU A 196 3.63 -12.67 13.01
N LEU A 197 4.66 -13.16 13.72
CA LEU A 197 5.15 -12.53 14.95
C LEU A 197 6.59 -12.01 14.85
N TRP A 198 7.42 -12.53 13.93
CA TRP A 198 8.83 -12.18 13.73
C TRP A 198 9.63 -11.96 15.04
N GLY A 199 10.40 -12.95 15.45
CA GLY A 199 11.32 -12.91 16.59
C GLY A 199 12.70 -12.39 16.20
N SER A 200 13.44 -11.89 17.20
CA SER A 200 14.67 -11.08 17.05
C SER A 200 15.95 -11.84 16.66
N ASP A 201 15.88 -12.87 15.82
CA ASP A 201 17.10 -13.58 15.39
C ASP A 201 18.03 -12.71 14.52
N ILE A 202 17.60 -11.49 14.20
CA ILE A 202 18.40 -10.45 13.55
C ILE A 202 18.37 -9.24 14.47
N GLN A 203 19.50 -8.89 15.08
CA GLN A 203 19.72 -7.57 15.71
C GLN A 203 19.70 -6.49 14.62
N SER A 204 18.54 -6.24 13.99
CA SER A 204 18.37 -5.06 13.15
C SER A 204 18.06 -3.89 14.05
N ARG A 205 18.84 -2.81 13.94
CA ARG A 205 18.60 -1.54 14.66
C ARG A 205 17.28 -0.84 14.25
N HIS A 206 16.48 -1.47 13.41
CA HIS A 206 15.24 -0.95 12.85
C HIS A 206 14.17 -2.03 12.95
N SER A 207 12.99 -1.68 13.44
CA SER A 207 11.84 -2.57 13.33
C SER A 207 11.28 -2.54 11.92
N PHE A 208 10.89 -3.72 11.45
CA PHE A 208 10.32 -3.94 10.15
C PHE A 208 8.90 -4.53 10.20
N SER A 209 8.39 -4.80 11.41
CA SER A 209 7.07 -5.38 11.68
C SER A 209 6.75 -6.56 10.73
N THR A 210 5.52 -6.69 10.22
CA THR A 210 5.10 -7.77 9.32
C THR A 210 5.65 -7.62 7.90
N PHE A 211 6.09 -6.41 7.52
CA PHE A 211 6.60 -6.09 6.17
C PHE A 211 8.03 -6.54 5.93
N GLY A 212 8.79 -6.92 6.97
CA GLY A 212 10.14 -7.42 6.79
C GLY A 212 11.13 -6.44 6.16
N ASP A 213 10.75 -5.17 6.06
CA ASP A 213 11.56 -4.04 5.65
C ASP A 213 11.12 -2.77 6.42
N SER A 214 12.06 -2.09 7.07
CA SER A 214 11.74 -0.92 7.89
C SER A 214 11.31 0.29 7.06
N GLU A 215 11.79 0.43 5.82
CA GLU A 215 11.44 1.55 4.95
C GLU A 215 9.98 1.45 4.52
N LEU A 216 9.54 0.25 4.11
CA LEU A 216 8.15 -0.01 3.70
C LEU A 216 7.19 0.01 4.90
N PHE A 217 7.65 -0.43 6.08
CA PHE A 217 6.89 -0.29 7.31
C PHE A 217 6.67 1.18 7.70
N GLY A 218 7.72 2.00 7.66
CA GLY A 218 7.61 3.44 7.90
C GLY A 218 6.72 4.13 6.86
N GLU A 219 6.85 3.79 5.58
CA GLU A 219 5.96 4.28 4.52
C GLU A 219 4.51 3.94 4.81
N TYR A 220 4.19 2.69 5.14
CA TYR A 220 2.83 2.30 5.45
C TYR A 220 2.25 3.07 6.66
N GLY A 221 3.07 3.28 7.70
CA GLY A 221 2.71 4.15 8.83
C GLY A 221 2.38 5.57 8.38
N LEU A 222 3.20 6.15 7.51
CA LEU A 222 2.96 7.48 6.93
C LEU A 222 1.66 7.53 6.10
N LEU A 223 1.45 6.58 5.19
CA LEU A 223 0.24 6.53 4.35
C LEU A 223 -1.03 6.39 5.20
N THR A 224 -0.97 5.54 6.23
CA THR A 224 -2.07 5.35 7.19
C THR A 224 -2.33 6.64 7.98
N PHE A 225 -1.27 7.30 8.45
CA PHE A 225 -1.39 8.57 9.17
C PHE A 225 -2.08 9.63 8.31
N VAL A 226 -1.57 9.89 7.10
CA VAL A 226 -2.11 10.96 6.24
C VAL A 226 -3.53 10.68 5.75
N PHE A 227 -3.92 9.41 5.64
CA PHE A 227 -5.30 9.03 5.34
C PHE A 227 -6.26 9.27 6.50
N LEU A 228 -5.87 8.89 7.72
CA LEU A 228 -6.69 9.06 8.92
C LEU A 228 -6.76 10.52 9.40
N TYR A 229 -5.74 11.32 9.10
CA TYR A 229 -5.59 12.66 9.65
C TYR A 229 -6.77 13.59 9.30
N PRO A 230 -7.23 13.72 8.03
CA PRO A 230 -8.41 14.53 7.73
C PRO A 230 -9.69 14.03 8.39
N LEU A 231 -9.81 12.71 8.63
CA LEU A 231 -10.97 12.13 9.29
C LEU A 231 -11.06 12.60 10.75
N LEU A 232 -9.94 12.67 11.47
CA LEU A 232 -9.96 13.19 12.84
C LEU A 232 -10.47 14.64 12.91
N LEU A 233 -10.15 15.44 11.90
CA LEU A 233 -10.44 16.87 11.87
C LEU A 233 -11.86 17.22 11.41
N SER A 234 -12.61 16.24 10.90
CA SER A 234 -13.93 16.46 10.34
C SER A 234 -15.03 15.94 11.25
N LYS A 235 -16.02 16.81 11.52
CA LYS A 235 -17.25 16.42 12.23
C LYS A 235 -18.02 15.30 11.50
N LEU A 236 -17.86 15.20 10.18
CA LEU A 236 -18.49 14.17 9.34
C LEU A 236 -18.06 12.75 9.75
N THR A 237 -16.89 12.59 10.35
CA THR A 237 -16.43 11.29 10.85
C THR A 237 -17.36 10.71 11.90
N LYS A 238 -17.82 11.54 12.83
CA LYS A 238 -18.79 11.13 13.85
C LYS A 238 -20.21 11.06 13.28
N TYR A 239 -20.68 12.14 12.63
CA TYR A 239 -22.09 12.28 12.25
C TYR A 239 -22.47 11.45 11.01
N ASP A 240 -21.59 11.42 10.00
CA ASP A 240 -21.88 10.80 8.71
C ASP A 240 -21.36 9.36 8.65
N LEU A 241 -20.12 9.13 9.09
CA LEU A 241 -19.49 7.81 9.03
C LEU A 241 -19.81 6.93 10.24
N ASN A 242 -20.40 7.47 11.31
CA ASN A 242 -20.65 6.76 12.56
C ASN A 242 -19.36 6.08 13.11
N LEU A 243 -18.23 6.77 12.96
CA LEU A 243 -16.94 6.33 13.47
C LEU A 243 -16.69 7.01 14.82
N ASN A 244 -16.26 6.21 15.79
CA ASN A 244 -15.79 6.74 17.06
C ASN A 244 -14.46 7.46 16.82
N GLU A 245 -14.40 8.74 17.15
CA GLU A 245 -13.18 9.56 17.06
C GLU A 245 -12.00 8.90 17.79
N ASN A 246 -12.26 8.19 18.91
CA ASN A 246 -11.23 7.46 19.64
C ASN A 246 -10.54 6.38 18.80
N ILE A 247 -11.26 5.72 17.89
CA ILE A 247 -10.67 4.72 16.98
C ILE A 247 -9.73 5.40 15.98
N VAL A 248 -10.12 6.55 15.44
CA VAL A 248 -9.29 7.32 14.50
C VAL A 248 -8.05 7.88 15.19
N THR A 249 -8.22 8.44 16.40
CA THR A 249 -7.11 8.92 17.24
C THR A 249 -6.13 7.80 17.56
N LEU A 250 -6.63 6.62 17.97
CA LEU A 250 -5.79 5.45 18.22
C LEU A 250 -5.01 5.05 16.96
N GLY A 251 -5.66 5.02 15.80
CA GLY A 251 -5.01 4.75 14.53
C GLY A 251 -3.90 5.74 14.18
N LEU A 252 -4.11 7.03 14.44
CA LEU A 252 -3.10 8.07 14.22
C LEU A 252 -1.90 7.93 15.16
N ILE A 253 -2.14 7.70 16.46
CA ILE A 253 -1.07 7.47 17.44
C ILE A 253 -0.23 6.26 17.02
N ILE A 254 -0.87 5.15 16.67
CA ILE A 254 -0.16 3.93 16.26
C ILE A 254 0.60 4.14 14.94
N SER A 255 0.01 4.85 13.99
CA SER A 255 0.69 5.19 12.73
C SER A 255 1.93 6.06 12.97
N LEU A 256 1.85 7.01 13.90
CA LEU A 256 2.99 7.81 14.32
C LEU A 256 4.07 6.93 14.98
N LEU A 257 3.66 6.00 15.85
CA LEU A 257 4.57 5.01 16.45
C LEU A 257 5.26 4.16 15.37
N HIS A 258 4.55 3.74 14.32
CA HIS A 258 5.17 3.01 13.20
C HIS A 258 6.24 3.83 12.48
N ILE A 259 5.96 5.10 12.17
CA ILE A 259 6.91 6.02 11.52
C ILE A 259 8.17 6.15 12.38
N ILE A 260 7.96 6.39 13.67
CA ILE A 260 8.98 6.56 14.70
C ILE A 260 9.84 5.28 14.78
N MET A 261 9.24 4.13 15.11
CA MET A 261 9.92 2.85 15.28
C MET A 261 10.59 2.30 13.99
N SER A 262 10.17 2.73 12.81
CA SER A 262 10.86 2.38 11.56
C SER A 262 12.30 2.94 11.49
N GLY A 263 12.59 3.99 12.25
CA GLY A 263 13.87 4.71 12.23
C GLY A 263 14.17 5.44 10.93
N SER A 264 13.18 5.58 10.03
CA SER A 264 13.35 6.20 8.73
C SER A 264 13.12 7.71 8.78
N ARG A 265 14.20 8.50 8.85
CA ARG A 265 14.08 9.98 8.91
C ARG A 265 13.33 10.58 7.75
N SER A 266 13.51 10.00 6.58
CA SER A 266 12.90 10.50 5.37
C SER A 266 11.38 10.36 5.42
N VAL A 267 10.84 9.42 6.21
CA VAL A 267 9.40 9.29 6.43
C VAL A 267 8.91 10.42 7.34
N VAL A 268 9.67 10.75 8.39
CA VAL A 268 9.38 11.90 9.27
C VAL A 268 9.42 13.22 8.50
N LEU A 269 10.42 13.44 7.65
CA LEU A 269 10.53 14.66 6.84
C LEU A 269 9.36 14.80 5.86
N ILE A 270 8.96 13.71 5.20
CA ILE A 270 7.79 13.71 4.32
C ILE A 270 6.51 13.97 5.12
N LEU A 271 6.37 13.41 6.33
CA LEU A 271 5.23 13.70 7.18
C LEU A 271 5.09 15.20 7.45
N VAL A 272 6.19 15.86 7.87
CA VAL A 272 6.21 17.31 8.11
C VAL A 272 5.83 18.07 6.84
N PHE A 273 6.45 17.73 5.71
CA PHE A 273 6.17 18.36 4.42
C PHE A 273 4.70 18.22 3.99
N ILE A 274 4.11 17.02 4.12
CA ILE A 274 2.71 16.76 3.79
C ILE A 274 1.77 17.51 4.74
N LEU A 275 2.09 17.59 6.04
CA LEU A 275 1.31 18.38 6.99
C LEU A 275 1.37 19.88 6.67
N THR A 276 2.50 20.40 6.20
CA THR A 276 2.62 21.78 5.71
C THR A 276 1.77 22.00 4.46
N ILE A 277 1.85 21.12 3.46
CA ILE A 277 1.00 21.18 2.26
C ILE A 277 -0.47 21.13 2.63
N PHE A 278 -0.84 20.22 3.55
CA PHE A 278 -2.21 20.11 4.05
C PHE A 278 -2.67 21.41 4.71
N SER A 279 -1.84 22.01 5.56
CA SER A 279 -2.17 23.27 6.24
C SER A 279 -2.37 24.40 5.23
N LEU A 280 -1.47 24.54 4.25
CA LEU A 280 -1.61 25.51 3.17
C LEU A 280 -2.87 25.26 2.34
N PHE A 281 -3.11 24.01 1.94
CA PHE A 281 -4.27 23.65 1.13
C PHE A 281 -5.58 23.89 1.88
N SER A 282 -5.68 23.49 3.15
CA SER A 282 -6.87 23.72 3.98
C SER A 282 -7.14 25.21 4.19
N HIS A 283 -6.09 26.04 4.32
CA HIS A 283 -6.22 27.49 4.40
C HIS A 283 -6.71 28.09 3.07
N LEU A 284 -6.05 27.75 1.96
CA LEU A 284 -6.31 28.34 0.63
C LEU A 284 -7.60 27.84 -0.02
N SER A 285 -7.95 26.57 0.16
CA SER A 285 -9.10 25.96 -0.52
C SER A 285 -10.43 26.47 0.03
N GLY A 286 -10.45 27.10 1.21
CA GLY A 286 -11.65 27.59 1.86
C GLY A 286 -12.65 26.50 2.23
N THR A 287 -12.30 25.22 2.04
CA THR A 287 -13.19 24.09 2.30
C THR A 287 -13.50 24.00 3.79
N ARG A 288 -14.78 24.14 4.17
CA ARG A 288 -15.27 23.91 5.55
C ARG A 288 -15.28 22.43 5.96
N VAL A 289 -14.72 21.51 5.16
CA VAL A 289 -14.63 20.06 5.44
C VAL A 289 -13.83 19.81 6.73
N ILE A 290 -12.86 20.69 7.00
CA ILE A 290 -11.94 20.65 8.12
C ILE A 290 -12.23 21.88 9.00
N ASN A 291 -12.32 21.67 10.31
CA ASN A 291 -12.61 22.74 11.25
C ASN A 291 -11.45 23.76 11.27
N LYS A 292 -11.69 25.00 10.83
CA LYS A 292 -10.66 26.05 10.66
C LYS A 292 -9.98 26.48 11.97
N HIS A 293 -10.56 26.13 13.12
CA HIS A 293 -10.03 26.45 14.45
C HIS A 293 -9.07 25.38 14.99
N PHE A 294 -8.76 24.35 14.20
CA PHE A 294 -7.95 23.24 14.69
C PHE A 294 -6.46 23.54 14.57
N ASN A 295 -5.86 23.81 15.73
CA ASN A 295 -4.44 24.09 15.85
C ASN A 295 -3.65 22.77 15.66
N ILE A 296 -2.73 22.71 14.69
CA ILE A 296 -1.79 21.58 14.51
C ILE A 296 -0.88 21.41 15.74
N PHE A 297 -0.69 22.51 16.48
CA PHE A 297 0.18 22.64 17.64
C PHE A 297 0.02 21.56 18.72
N PRO A 298 -1.17 21.24 19.26
CA PRO A 298 -1.34 20.20 20.27
C PRO A 298 -0.85 18.81 19.86
N TYR A 299 -0.89 18.44 18.58
CA TYR A 299 -0.43 17.12 18.11
C TYR A 299 1.08 17.11 17.84
N ALA A 300 1.64 18.23 17.36
CA ALA A 300 3.08 18.42 17.30
C ALA A 300 3.71 18.48 18.71
N ILE A 301 3.00 19.08 19.66
CA ILE A 301 3.36 19.11 21.08
C ILE A 301 3.20 17.74 21.72
N LEU A 302 2.19 16.93 21.39
CA LEU A 302 2.08 15.55 21.90
C LEU A 302 3.15 14.62 21.30
N ALA A 303 3.61 14.87 20.08
CA ALA A 303 4.68 14.11 19.45
C ALA A 303 6.02 14.28 20.20
N LEU A 304 6.29 15.45 20.80
CA LEU A 304 7.56 15.73 21.50
C LEU A 304 7.77 14.89 22.78
N PRO A 305 6.85 14.87 23.77
CA PRO A 305 6.91 13.97 24.91
C PRO A 305 6.88 12.50 24.50
N LEU A 306 6.13 12.15 23.45
CA LEU A 306 6.11 10.78 22.94
C LEU A 306 7.50 10.39 22.40
N ILE A 307 8.18 11.27 21.64
CA ILE A 307 9.56 11.07 21.19
C ILE A 307 10.52 10.95 22.38
N ILE A 308 10.35 11.76 23.43
CA ILE A 308 11.19 11.73 24.63
C ILE A 308 10.98 10.45 25.45
N ILE A 309 9.73 10.02 25.69
CA ILE A 309 9.40 8.78 26.40
C ILE A 309 9.86 7.57 25.59
N LEU A 310 9.66 7.57 24.27
CA LEU A 310 10.14 6.50 23.40
C LEU A 310 11.67 6.46 23.31
N ASN A 311 12.38 7.59 23.54
CA ASN A 311 13.84 7.57 23.66
C ASN A 311 14.32 6.63 24.77
N MET A 312 13.61 6.60 25.91
CA MET A 312 13.94 5.72 27.04
C MET A 312 13.83 4.22 26.68
N PHE A 313 12.97 3.85 25.73
CA PHE A 313 12.70 2.44 25.40
C PHE A 313 13.34 1.96 24.08
N PHE A 314 13.57 2.85 23.11
CA PHE A 314 13.90 2.48 21.72
C PHE A 314 15.22 3.09 21.17
N LYS A 315 16.11 3.61 22.04
CA LYS A 315 17.47 4.11 21.68
C LYS A 315 17.46 5.19 20.57
N TYR A 316 16.66 6.26 20.75
CA TYR A 316 16.47 7.35 19.76
C TYR A 316 17.70 8.24 19.53
N ASP A 317 18.74 8.15 20.35
CA ASP A 317 20.03 8.83 20.14
C ASP A 317 20.57 8.59 18.71
N TYR A 318 20.29 7.42 18.13
CA TYR A 318 20.66 7.11 16.75
C TYR A 318 19.89 7.96 15.71
N ILE A 319 18.61 8.25 15.93
CA ILE A 319 17.82 9.07 14.99
C ILE A 319 18.26 10.52 15.10
N LEU A 320 18.42 11.05 16.31
CA LEU A 320 18.90 12.42 16.57
C LEU A 320 20.32 12.64 16.04
N SER A 321 21.27 11.76 16.37
CA SER A 321 22.69 11.84 15.94
C SER A 321 22.90 11.80 14.44
N ARG A 322 21.87 11.40 13.70
CA ARG A 322 21.95 11.25 12.28
C ARG A 322 21.15 12.42 11.63
N PHE A 323 20.19 13.05 12.34
CA PHE A 323 19.57 14.33 11.93
C PHE A 323 20.59 15.47 12.04
N SER A 324 21.46 15.43 13.05
CA SER A 324 22.57 16.39 13.21
C SER A 324 23.63 16.32 12.12
N LYS A 325 23.61 15.29 11.25
CA LYS A 325 24.52 15.15 10.10
C LYS A 325 24.00 15.82 8.82
N ILE A 326 22.83 16.46 8.85
CA ILE A 326 22.26 17.11 7.66
C ILE A 326 22.92 18.47 7.49
N ASN A 327 23.63 18.64 6.37
CA ASN A 327 24.20 19.94 6.01
C ASN A 327 23.32 20.62 4.96
N PHE A 328 22.37 21.45 5.42
CA PHE A 328 21.41 22.15 4.55
C PHE A 328 22.05 23.14 3.57
N THR A 329 23.34 23.50 3.76
CA THR A 329 24.04 24.47 2.91
C THR A 329 24.53 23.92 1.56
N LYS A 330 24.47 22.59 1.34
CA LYS A 330 24.97 21.93 0.11
C LYS A 330 23.89 21.36 -0.81
N MET A 331 22.61 21.66 -0.54
CA MET A 331 21.50 21.20 -1.38
C MET A 331 21.45 21.95 -2.72
N ASN A 332 21.91 21.31 -3.80
CA ASN A 332 21.59 21.70 -5.17
C ASN A 332 20.73 20.60 -5.85
N ILE A 333 20.05 20.94 -6.94
CA ILE A 333 19.15 20.01 -7.66
C ILE A 333 19.92 18.78 -8.17
N GLU A 334 21.15 18.95 -8.63
CA GLU A 334 22.02 17.85 -9.11
C GLU A 334 22.34 16.82 -8.02
N ASN A 335 22.61 17.27 -6.79
CA ASN A 335 22.93 16.39 -5.66
C ASN A 335 21.67 15.65 -5.14
N VAL A 336 20.47 16.20 -5.39
CA VAL A 336 19.19 15.51 -5.15
C VAL A 336 18.94 14.44 -6.21
N ILE A 337 19.16 14.76 -7.50
CA ILE A 337 18.99 13.83 -8.63
C ILE A 337 19.97 12.65 -8.53
N THR A 338 21.23 12.91 -8.16
CA THR A 338 22.26 11.88 -7.98
C THR A 338 22.10 11.07 -6.68
N GLY A 339 21.15 11.44 -5.82
CA GLY A 339 20.89 10.77 -4.54
C GLY A 339 21.97 11.00 -3.48
N GLN A 340 22.91 11.93 -3.71
CA GLN A 340 24.01 12.21 -2.79
C GLN A 340 23.52 12.79 -1.46
N GLU A 341 22.61 13.77 -1.50
CA GLU A 341 22.07 14.42 -0.28
C GLU A 341 21.07 13.56 0.50
N ILE A 342 20.50 12.53 -0.13
CA ILE A 342 19.61 11.57 0.57
C ILE A 342 20.33 10.29 0.99
N ASN A 343 21.67 10.25 0.90
CA ASN A 343 22.50 9.09 1.23
C ASN A 343 22.13 7.83 0.44
N ARG A 344 21.83 8.01 -0.86
CA ARG A 344 21.48 6.97 -1.83
C ARG A 344 22.39 6.91 -3.05
N LYS A 345 23.46 7.73 -3.10
CA LYS A 345 24.40 7.84 -4.22
C LYS A 345 24.76 6.49 -4.86
N TYR A 346 25.19 5.53 -4.05
CA TYR A 346 25.56 4.19 -4.53
C TYR A 346 24.39 3.38 -5.10
N ALA A 347 23.19 3.49 -4.52
CA ALA A 347 22.02 2.77 -5.03
C ALA A 347 21.56 3.36 -6.37
N PHE A 348 21.60 4.69 -6.48
CA PHE A 348 21.20 5.41 -7.67
C PHE A 348 22.23 5.25 -8.80
N SER A 349 23.53 5.22 -8.49
CA SER A 349 24.57 4.97 -9.50
C SER A 349 24.37 3.60 -10.16
N PHE A 350 24.14 2.54 -9.38
CA PHE A 350 23.83 1.22 -9.96
C PHE A 350 22.57 1.23 -10.82
N ALA A 351 21.59 2.07 -10.48
CA ALA A 351 20.37 2.20 -11.28
C ALA A 351 20.66 2.92 -12.59
N LEU A 352 21.37 4.04 -12.55
CA LEU A 352 21.74 4.83 -13.72
C LEU A 352 22.65 4.03 -14.66
N ASP A 353 23.63 3.31 -14.11
CA ASP A 353 24.49 2.39 -14.89
C ASP A 353 23.68 1.29 -15.56
N ARG A 354 22.65 0.77 -14.87
CA ARG A 354 21.76 -0.22 -15.47
C ARG A 354 20.86 0.41 -16.54
N ILE A 355 20.33 1.61 -16.32
CA ILE A 355 19.53 2.35 -17.30
C ILE A 355 20.35 2.61 -18.58
N SER A 356 21.62 2.98 -18.45
CA SER A 356 22.51 3.27 -19.58
C SER A 356 23.03 2.01 -20.29
N SER A 357 23.06 0.87 -19.61
CA SER A 357 23.66 -0.37 -20.16
C SER A 357 22.94 -0.96 -21.37
N GLU A 358 21.67 -0.65 -21.59
CA GLU A 358 20.87 -1.16 -22.72
C GLU A 358 19.61 -0.32 -22.93
N THR A 359 18.93 -0.49 -24.06
CA THR A 359 17.64 0.17 -24.29
C THR A 359 16.53 -0.47 -23.46
N TRP A 360 15.71 0.39 -22.84
CA TRP A 360 14.58 -0.01 -21.99
C TRP A 360 13.23 0.30 -22.61
N PHE A 361 13.09 0.28 -23.94
CA PHE A 361 11.77 0.37 -24.57
C PHE A 361 10.82 -0.71 -24.05
N VAL A 362 11.36 -1.93 -23.91
CA VAL A 362 10.69 -3.07 -23.28
C VAL A 362 11.53 -3.54 -22.08
N GLY A 363 10.87 -3.78 -20.95
CA GLY A 363 11.47 -4.31 -19.73
C GLY A 363 11.43 -5.84 -19.68
N TYR A 364 11.77 -6.44 -18.55
CA TYR A 364 11.73 -7.91 -18.36
C TYR A 364 10.32 -8.47 -18.11
N GLY A 365 9.33 -7.60 -17.90
CA GLY A 365 8.04 -7.94 -17.31
C GLY A 365 8.15 -8.21 -15.80
N TRP A 366 7.03 -8.07 -15.09
CA TRP A 366 6.93 -8.42 -13.67
C TRP A 366 7.27 -9.90 -13.47
N GLY A 367 8.04 -10.20 -12.43
CA GLY A 367 8.43 -11.55 -12.09
C GLY A 367 8.47 -11.84 -10.59
N THR A 368 8.99 -13.01 -10.24
CA THR A 368 9.36 -13.34 -8.86
C THR A 368 10.44 -12.39 -8.34
N THR A 369 10.68 -12.38 -7.02
CA THR A 369 11.80 -11.60 -6.44
C THR A 369 13.14 -11.95 -7.09
N LYS A 370 13.31 -13.20 -7.51
CA LYS A 370 14.49 -13.64 -8.27
C LYS A 370 14.55 -13.02 -9.66
N SER A 371 13.43 -13.02 -10.39
CA SER A 371 13.30 -12.40 -11.72
C SER A 371 13.55 -10.90 -11.66
N ASN A 372 12.83 -10.20 -10.78
CA ASN A 372 12.95 -8.75 -10.63
C ASN A 372 14.37 -8.35 -10.23
N GLY A 373 14.98 -9.11 -9.31
CA GLY A 373 16.37 -8.88 -8.91
C GLY A 373 17.38 -9.04 -10.05
N LYS A 374 17.13 -9.90 -11.06
CA LYS A 374 18.00 -10.01 -12.25
C LYS A 374 17.78 -8.86 -13.24
N ALA A 375 16.54 -8.40 -13.38
CA ALA A 375 16.21 -7.26 -14.23
C ALA A 375 16.92 -5.99 -13.73
N TRP A 376 16.86 -5.74 -12.41
CA TRP A 376 17.61 -4.68 -11.74
C TRP A 376 19.11 -4.99 -11.80
N PHE A 377 19.56 -6.07 -11.18
CA PHE A 377 20.97 -6.37 -11.06
C PHE A 377 21.38 -7.51 -11.98
N LYS A 378 21.95 -7.16 -13.15
CA LYS A 378 22.55 -8.13 -14.08
C LYS A 378 23.62 -8.98 -13.39
N ASN A 379 24.39 -8.36 -12.48
CA ASN A 379 25.42 -9.04 -11.70
C ASN A 379 24.84 -9.67 -10.41
N PRO A 380 24.92 -11.01 -10.25
CA PRO A 380 24.41 -11.70 -9.06
C PRO A 380 25.14 -11.33 -7.76
N LEU A 381 26.39 -10.85 -7.82
CA LEU A 381 27.13 -10.38 -6.64
C LEU A 381 26.52 -9.09 -6.08
N ILE A 382 26.16 -8.14 -6.95
CA ILE A 382 25.48 -6.89 -6.54
C ILE A 382 24.11 -7.23 -5.94
N ARG A 383 23.40 -8.19 -6.53
CA ARG A 383 22.11 -8.67 -6.01
C ARG A 383 22.20 -9.31 -4.61
N LYS A 384 23.34 -9.93 -4.26
CA LYS A 384 23.55 -10.44 -2.89
C LYS A 384 23.71 -9.29 -1.88
N LEU A 385 24.19 -8.13 -2.33
CA LEU A 385 24.43 -6.95 -1.50
C LEU A 385 23.21 -6.02 -1.43
N ARG A 386 22.33 -6.03 -2.44
CA ARG A 386 21.18 -5.10 -2.54
C ARG A 386 19.91 -5.78 -3.04
N ALA A 387 18.80 -5.41 -2.43
CA ALA A 387 17.48 -5.86 -2.84
C ALA A 387 16.92 -5.08 -4.05
N ASP A 388 17.18 -3.77 -4.13
CA ASP A 388 16.80 -2.87 -5.23
C ASP A 388 17.57 -1.52 -5.19
N TYR A 389 17.15 -0.55 -6.00
CA TYR A 389 17.74 0.79 -6.12
C TYR A 389 17.24 1.81 -5.10
N HIS A 390 16.35 1.43 -4.19
CA HIS A 390 15.66 2.34 -3.27
C HIS A 390 15.01 3.54 -3.99
N SER A 391 14.43 3.29 -5.15
CA SER A 391 13.61 4.26 -5.89
C SER A 391 12.71 3.47 -6.83
N LEU A 392 11.40 3.69 -6.72
CA LEU A 392 10.45 3.09 -7.64
C LEU A 392 10.74 3.56 -9.07
N TYR A 393 10.90 4.87 -9.25
CA TYR A 393 11.05 5.49 -10.57
C TYR A 393 12.26 4.95 -11.33
N LEU A 394 13.38 4.73 -10.63
CA LEU A 394 14.57 4.13 -11.24
C LEU A 394 14.42 2.61 -11.44
N SER A 395 13.50 1.95 -10.74
CA SER A 395 13.28 0.50 -10.83
C SER A 395 12.24 0.10 -11.89
N LEU A 396 11.33 1.01 -12.25
CA LEU A 396 10.24 0.76 -13.20
C LEU A 396 10.74 0.39 -14.61
N PRO A 397 11.72 1.10 -15.22
CA PRO A 397 12.11 0.84 -16.61
C PRO A 397 12.64 -0.58 -16.82
N MET A 398 13.37 -1.13 -15.85
CA MET A 398 13.94 -2.48 -15.98
C MET A 398 12.87 -3.57 -15.96
N LEU A 399 11.80 -3.37 -15.20
CA LEU A 399 10.69 -4.33 -15.14
C LEU A 399 9.71 -4.10 -16.28
N PHE A 400 9.27 -2.87 -16.49
CA PHE A 400 8.13 -2.59 -17.36
C PHE A 400 8.50 -1.95 -18.69
N GLY A 401 9.76 -1.55 -18.90
CA GLY A 401 10.16 -0.69 -20.01
C GLY A 401 9.65 0.73 -19.82
N TRP A 402 10.07 1.66 -20.68
CA TRP A 402 9.64 3.06 -20.62
C TRP A 402 8.14 3.20 -20.84
N PHE A 403 7.55 2.44 -21.77
CA PHE A 403 6.11 2.47 -22.00
C PHE A 403 5.30 1.99 -20.78
N GLY A 404 5.66 0.84 -20.21
CA GLY A 404 5.00 0.32 -19.02
C GLY A 404 5.24 1.18 -17.78
N ALA A 405 6.46 1.69 -17.59
CA ALA A 405 6.81 2.59 -16.49
C ALA A 405 5.97 3.87 -16.53
N THR A 406 5.96 4.54 -17.68
CA THR A 406 5.15 5.75 -17.90
C THR A 406 3.68 5.45 -17.71
N SER A 407 3.18 4.33 -18.25
CA SER A 407 1.78 3.94 -18.10
C SER A 407 1.38 3.73 -16.63
N PHE A 408 2.23 3.07 -15.85
CA PHE A 408 2.00 2.88 -14.42
C PHE A 408 1.91 4.21 -13.65
N VAL A 409 2.82 5.15 -13.94
CA VAL A 409 2.76 6.50 -13.36
C VAL A 409 1.50 7.24 -13.80
N MET A 410 1.12 7.13 -15.08
CA MET A 410 -0.10 7.77 -15.61
C MET A 410 -1.39 7.18 -15.03
N ILE A 411 -1.42 5.91 -14.63
CA ILE A 411 -2.53 5.33 -13.86
C ILE A 411 -2.71 6.11 -12.54
N ILE A 412 -1.62 6.31 -11.79
CA ILE A 412 -1.65 7.01 -10.50
C ILE A 412 -2.04 8.48 -10.69
N LEU A 413 -1.42 9.17 -11.66
CA LEU A 413 -1.70 10.57 -11.95
C LEU A 413 -3.13 10.79 -12.44
N ASN A 414 -3.68 9.90 -13.26
CA ASN A 414 -5.06 9.99 -13.71
C ASN A 414 -6.04 9.81 -12.54
N ILE A 415 -5.78 8.88 -11.62
CA ILE A 415 -6.60 8.73 -10.39
C ILE A 415 -6.52 10.00 -9.55
N LEU A 416 -5.31 10.51 -9.28
CA LEU A 416 -5.10 11.74 -8.52
C LEU A 416 -5.83 12.93 -9.14
N TYR A 417 -5.70 13.13 -10.44
CA TYR A 417 -6.38 14.19 -11.19
C TYR A 417 -7.90 14.11 -11.06
N ASN A 418 -8.48 12.92 -11.15
CA ASN A 418 -9.92 12.73 -11.01
C ASN A 418 -10.39 12.96 -9.57
N LEU A 419 -9.61 12.61 -8.55
CA LEU A 419 -9.92 12.96 -7.15
C LEU A 419 -9.89 14.49 -6.95
N ILE A 420 -8.86 15.17 -7.47
CA ILE A 420 -8.76 16.64 -7.38
C ILE A 420 -9.97 17.32 -8.03
N LYS A 421 -10.42 16.83 -9.19
CA LYS A 421 -11.65 17.31 -9.84
C LYS A 421 -12.88 17.21 -8.94
N ILE A 422 -13.02 16.14 -8.16
CA ILE A 422 -14.14 15.97 -7.22
C ILE A 422 -14.07 17.06 -6.14
N ILE A 423 -12.91 17.33 -5.56
CA ILE A 423 -12.75 18.41 -4.57
C ILE A 423 -13.12 19.77 -5.16
N ILE A 424 -12.62 20.09 -6.35
CA ILE A 424 -12.88 21.38 -7.01
C ILE A 424 -14.38 21.56 -7.30
N LYS A 425 -15.04 20.54 -7.85
CA LYS A 425 -16.48 20.59 -8.17
C LYS A 425 -17.38 20.68 -6.94
N ASN A 426 -16.95 20.17 -5.79
CA ASN A 426 -17.73 20.15 -4.55
C ASN A 426 -17.19 21.11 -3.50
N LYS A 427 -16.52 22.20 -3.90
CA LYS A 427 -15.92 23.17 -2.98
C LYS A 427 -16.87 23.65 -1.87
N PHE A 428 -18.18 23.67 -2.16
CA PHE A 428 -19.24 24.10 -1.24
C PHE A 428 -20.13 22.97 -0.70
N ASN A 429 -19.99 21.73 -1.20
CA ASN A 429 -20.82 20.59 -0.81
C ASN A 429 -20.03 19.66 0.14
N TYR A 430 -20.46 19.60 1.39
CA TYR A 430 -19.79 18.85 2.45
C TYR A 430 -20.46 17.50 2.65
N ASN A 431 -19.79 16.42 2.24
CA ASN A 431 -20.24 15.06 2.50
C ASN A 431 -19.04 14.12 2.73
N TYR A 432 -19.33 12.91 3.22
CA TYR A 432 -18.29 11.93 3.51
C TYR A 432 -17.43 11.52 2.30
N ILE A 433 -17.97 11.56 1.07
CA ILE A 433 -17.22 11.22 -0.15
C ILE A 433 -16.13 12.27 -0.40
N VAL A 434 -16.45 13.56 -0.25
CA VAL A 434 -15.49 14.67 -0.38
C VAL A 434 -14.38 14.56 0.68
N LEU A 435 -14.75 14.24 1.92
CA LEU A 435 -13.78 14.02 3.01
C LEU A 435 -12.79 12.90 2.67
N VAL A 436 -13.27 11.76 2.21
CA VAL A 436 -12.44 10.58 1.90
C VAL A 436 -11.61 10.79 0.64
N THR A 437 -12.19 11.48 -0.35
CA THR A 437 -11.45 11.95 -1.54
C THR A 437 -10.24 12.76 -1.11
N PHE A 438 -10.41 13.65 -0.13
CA PHE A 438 -9.32 14.47 0.38
C PHE A 438 -8.24 13.65 1.08
N SER A 439 -8.62 12.70 1.94
CA SER A 439 -7.68 11.74 2.55
C SER A 439 -6.90 10.93 1.51
N LEU A 440 -7.54 10.50 0.43
CA LEU A 440 -6.90 9.73 -0.64
C LEU A 440 -5.94 10.57 -1.49
N ILE A 441 -6.24 11.85 -1.72
CA ILE A 441 -5.31 12.79 -2.39
C ILE A 441 -4.01 12.89 -1.58
N LEU A 442 -4.11 13.13 -0.27
CA LEU A 442 -2.92 13.21 0.59
C LEU A 442 -2.13 11.90 0.60
N LEU A 443 -2.84 10.76 0.67
CA LEU A 443 -2.21 9.45 0.59
C LEU A 443 -1.44 9.26 -0.72
N ILE A 444 -2.05 9.56 -1.87
CA ILE A 444 -1.40 9.38 -3.18
C ILE A 444 -0.23 10.34 -3.37
N ILE A 445 -0.37 11.60 -2.97
CA ILE A 445 0.73 12.57 -3.03
C ILE A 445 1.89 12.12 -2.14
N SER A 446 1.60 11.70 -0.91
CA SER A 446 2.61 11.17 0.02
C SER A 446 3.31 9.95 -0.56
N PHE A 447 2.56 9.02 -1.15
CA PHE A 447 3.11 7.86 -1.87
C PHE A 447 4.05 8.30 -3.00
N LEU A 448 3.61 9.17 -3.91
CA LEU A 448 4.44 9.62 -5.04
C LEU A 448 5.77 10.25 -4.60
N PHE A 449 5.76 11.11 -3.57
CA PHE A 449 7.01 11.66 -3.02
C PHE A 449 7.89 10.58 -2.40
N ASN A 450 7.28 9.66 -1.66
CA ASN A 450 8.01 8.60 -0.97
C ASN A 450 8.63 7.57 -1.93
N GLN A 451 8.01 7.33 -3.09
CA GLN A 451 8.51 6.44 -4.13
C GLN A 451 9.80 6.92 -4.83
N TYR A 452 10.23 8.17 -4.61
CA TYR A 452 11.55 8.63 -5.05
C TYR A 452 12.71 7.93 -4.30
N LYS A 453 12.48 7.56 -3.03
CA LYS A 453 13.51 7.05 -2.09
C LYS A 453 13.28 5.62 -1.60
N ILE A 454 12.15 5.04 -1.96
CA ILE A 454 11.71 3.68 -1.60
C ILE A 454 11.12 3.05 -2.87
N ASN A 455 11.26 1.74 -2.99
CA ASN A 455 10.70 0.97 -4.09
C ASN A 455 9.60 0.05 -3.57
N SER A 456 8.33 0.43 -3.77
CA SER A 456 7.17 -0.39 -3.39
C SER A 456 7.11 -1.75 -4.10
N MET A 457 7.87 -1.95 -5.17
CA MET A 457 7.96 -3.22 -5.90
C MET A 457 8.89 -4.25 -5.25
N ARG A 458 9.62 -3.90 -4.19
CA ARG A 458 10.53 -4.82 -3.47
C ARG A 458 9.81 -6.09 -3.02
N TRP A 459 8.57 -5.94 -2.55
CA TRP A 459 7.74 -7.04 -2.08
C TRP A 459 6.43 -7.12 -2.87
N PRO A 460 6.13 -8.26 -3.51
CA PRO A 460 4.90 -8.41 -4.29
C PRO A 460 3.61 -8.14 -3.51
N GLN A 461 3.58 -8.49 -2.22
CA GLN A 461 2.41 -8.26 -1.36
C GLN A 461 2.26 -6.79 -0.99
N TYR A 462 3.37 -6.07 -0.78
CA TYR A 462 3.30 -4.62 -0.58
C TYR A 462 2.80 -3.93 -1.84
N PHE A 463 3.28 -4.36 -3.01
CA PHE A 463 2.81 -3.84 -4.28
C PHE A 463 1.32 -4.14 -4.51
N MET A 464 0.82 -5.30 -4.07
CA MET A 464 -0.63 -5.59 -4.02
C MET A 464 -1.40 -4.56 -3.18
N LEU A 465 -0.88 -4.15 -2.01
CA LEU A 465 -1.52 -3.11 -1.20
C LEU A 465 -1.61 -1.77 -1.94
N VAL A 466 -0.57 -1.40 -2.70
CA VAL A 466 -0.61 -0.20 -3.56
C VAL A 466 -1.76 -0.32 -4.56
N TRP A 467 -1.91 -1.46 -5.23
CA TRP A 467 -3.02 -1.70 -6.15
C TRP A 467 -4.39 -1.68 -5.46
N VAL A 468 -4.52 -2.18 -4.23
CA VAL A 468 -5.76 -2.05 -3.44
C VAL A 468 -6.07 -0.59 -3.14
N TRP A 469 -5.09 0.21 -2.70
CA TRP A 469 -5.28 1.64 -2.43
C TRP A 469 -5.69 2.42 -3.68
N LEU A 470 -5.04 2.18 -4.81
CA LEU A 470 -5.41 2.78 -6.10
C LEU A 470 -6.81 2.32 -6.55
N GLY A 471 -7.15 1.05 -6.32
CA GLY A 471 -8.48 0.51 -6.56
C GLY A 471 -9.54 1.24 -5.74
N LEU A 472 -9.33 1.39 -4.43
CA LEU A 472 -10.23 2.12 -3.53
C LEU A 472 -10.36 3.59 -3.91
N ALA A 473 -9.27 4.22 -4.35
CA ALA A 473 -9.32 5.59 -4.84
C ALA A 473 -10.19 5.73 -6.09
N ASN A 474 -10.08 4.81 -7.05
CA ASN A 474 -10.95 4.80 -8.22
C ASN A 474 -12.39 4.41 -7.88
N ALA A 475 -12.59 3.57 -6.86
CA ALA A 475 -13.92 3.22 -6.34
C ALA A 475 -14.66 4.45 -5.81
N VAL A 476 -13.97 5.33 -5.07
CA VAL A 476 -14.53 6.62 -4.61
C VAL A 476 -14.93 7.49 -5.80
N ILE A 477 -14.10 7.56 -6.85
CA ILE A 477 -14.43 8.32 -8.07
C ILE A 477 -15.70 7.79 -8.73
N ASN A 478 -15.81 6.47 -8.88
CA ASN A 478 -16.95 5.85 -9.54
C ASN A 478 -18.23 5.99 -8.71
N THR A 479 -18.13 5.83 -7.39
CA THR A 479 -19.24 6.06 -6.44
C THR A 479 -19.75 7.50 -6.54
N TYR A 480 -18.83 8.49 -6.57
CA TYR A 480 -19.20 9.89 -6.76
C TYR A 480 -19.96 10.10 -8.07
N LYS A 481 -19.46 9.58 -9.19
CA LYS A 481 -20.12 9.70 -10.51
C LYS A 481 -21.53 9.12 -10.50
N GLN A 482 -21.72 7.93 -9.96
CA GLN A 482 -23.04 7.28 -9.85
C GLN A 482 -24.00 8.10 -8.97
N SER A 483 -23.52 8.60 -7.83
CA SER A 483 -24.34 9.46 -6.97
C SER A 483 -24.74 10.79 -7.63
N SER A 484 -23.94 11.29 -8.58
CA SER A 484 -24.21 12.52 -9.32
C SER A 484 -25.15 12.33 -10.50
N SER A 485 -25.09 11.19 -11.21
CA SER A 485 -26.00 10.88 -12.32
C SER A 485 -27.43 10.70 -11.81
N ASN A 486 -27.59 10.00 -10.68
CA ASN A 486 -28.90 9.75 -10.08
C ASN A 486 -29.58 11.04 -9.57
N ARG A 487 -28.86 12.17 -9.45
CA ARG A 487 -29.44 13.47 -9.08
C ARG A 487 -29.94 14.29 -10.28
N LEU A 488 -29.59 13.90 -11.50
CA LEU A 488 -30.03 14.57 -12.73
C LEU A 488 -31.27 13.92 -13.34
N GLU A 489 -31.68 12.75 -12.83
CA GLU A 489 -32.88 12.01 -13.24
C GLU A 489 -34.11 12.32 -12.38
N TYR A 490 -33.96 13.17 -11.34
CA TYR A 490 -35.03 13.77 -10.54
C TYR A 490 -34.92 15.29 -10.66
#